data_AF-A0A0N0T457-F1
#
_entry.id   AF-A0A0N0T457-F1
#
_cell.length_a   1.000
_cell.length_b   1.000
_cell.length_c   1.000
_cell.angle_alpha   90.00
_cell.angle_beta   90.00
_cell.angle_gamma   90.00
#
_symmetry.space_group_name_H-M   'P 1'
#
loop_
_entity.id
_entity.type
_entity.pdbx_description
1 polymer ?
#
loop_
_entity_poly.entity_id
_entity_poly.type
_entity_poly.pdbx_seq_one_letter_code
_entity_poly.pdbx_strand_id
1 'polypeptide(L)' 'MTGTWRLKPPPVTELDGWQYLGWHCCWCGSLLRGGARSAGRAEGCSGAHDLSIEVYECDPPCPKRPAEIEPE' A
#
# COMPACT_ATOMS: atom_id res chain seq x y z
N MET A 1 -26.03 -4.91 -0.90
CA MET A 1 -25.01 -3.86 -0.71
C MET A 1 -23.67 -4.54 -0.86
N THR A 2 -23.07 -4.50 -2.04
CA THR A 2 -21.76 -5.12 -2.30
C THR A 2 -20.69 -4.24 -1.68
N GLY A 3 -20.35 -4.50 -0.41
CA GLY A 3 -19.16 -3.93 0.21
C GLY A 3 -17.97 -4.33 -0.65
N THR A 4 -17.41 -3.37 -1.39
CA THR A 4 -16.16 -3.58 -2.12
C THR A 4 -15.05 -3.54 -1.08
N TRP A 5 -14.77 -4.69 -0.48
CA TRP A 5 -13.65 -4.83 0.45
C TRP A 5 -12.37 -4.59 -0.34
N ARG A 6 -11.80 -3.39 -0.18
CA ARG A 6 -10.51 -3.03 -0.75
C ARG A 6 -9.44 -3.50 0.22
N LEU A 7 -8.54 -4.35 -0.25
CA LEU A 7 -7.31 -4.71 0.44
C LEU A 7 -6.60 -3.42 0.88
N LYS A 8 -6.44 -3.23 2.19
CA LYS A 8 -5.80 -2.05 2.75
C LYS A 8 -4.28 -2.26 2.72
N PRO A 9 -3.50 -1.35 2.12
CA PRO A 9 -2.05 -1.43 2.18
C PRO A 9 -1.54 -1.21 3.62
N PRO A 10 -0.25 -1.49 3.89
CA PRO A 10 0.34 -1.21 5.19
C PRO A 10 0.13 0.27 5.59
N PRO A 11 -0.11 0.56 6.88
CA PRO A 11 -0.24 1.93 7.35
C PRO A 11 1.08 2.69 7.18
N VAL A 12 1.00 4.02 7.14
CA VAL A 12 2.16 4.91 6.93
C VAL A 12 3.28 4.66 7.94
N THR A 13 2.92 4.30 9.17
CA THR A 13 3.85 4.01 10.27
C THR A 13 4.70 2.76 10.07
N GLU A 14 4.30 1.88 9.15
CA GLU A 14 5.01 0.63 8.82
C GLU A 14 5.83 0.74 7.53
N LEU A 15 5.72 1.86 6.80
CA LEU A 15 6.48 2.09 5.58
C LEU A 15 7.89 2.56 5.92
N ASP A 16 8.87 2.06 5.17
CA ASP A 16 10.16 2.73 5.07
C ASP A 16 10.06 4.01 4.22
N GLY A 17 11.11 4.85 4.27
CA GLY A 17 11.12 6.12 3.54
C GLY A 17 10.98 5.98 2.02
N TRP A 18 11.48 4.90 1.43
CA TRP A 18 11.38 4.66 -0.02
C TRP A 18 10.00 4.18 -0.44
N GLN A 19 9.37 3.37 0.40
CA GLN A 19 7.97 2.96 0.24
C GLN A 19 7.03 4.16 0.41
N TYR A 20 7.27 5.02 1.40
CA TYR A 20 6.52 6.24 1.62
C TYR A 20 6.61 7.20 0.42
N LEU A 21 7.80 7.35 -0.17
CA LEU A 21 7.97 8.19 -1.36
C LEU A 21 7.43 7.56 -2.65
N GLY A 22 6.92 6.32 -2.60
CA GLY A 22 6.40 5.60 -3.77
C GLY A 22 7.47 5.03 -4.71
N TRP A 23 8.73 4.97 -4.28
CA TRP A 23 9.83 4.42 -5.08
C TRP A 23 9.96 2.91 -4.91
N HIS A 24 9.52 2.36 -3.79
CA HIS A 24 9.55 0.93 -3.50
C HIS A 24 8.15 0.36 -3.36
N CYS A 25 7.98 -0.92 -3.69
CA CYS A 25 6.74 -1.63 -3.44
C CYS A 25 6.42 -1.65 -1.94
N CYS A 26 5.20 -1.24 -1.57
CA CYS A 26 4.76 -1.20 -0.18
C CYS A 26 4.74 -2.57 0.52
N TRP A 27 4.67 -3.67 -0.24
CA TRP A 27 4.64 -5.03 0.32
C TRP A 27 6.01 -5.71 0.40
N CYS A 28 6.84 -5.59 -0.64
CA CYS A 28 8.11 -6.33 -0.71
C CYS A 28 9.38 -5.49 -0.63
N GLY A 29 9.26 -4.15 -0.70
CA GLY A 29 10.39 -3.23 -0.66
C GLY A 29 11.23 -3.19 -1.95
N SER A 30 10.82 -3.89 -3.02
CA SER A 30 11.52 -3.85 -4.29
C SER A 30 11.39 -2.49 -4.98
N LEU A 31 12.48 -2.04 -5.61
CA LEU A 31 12.53 -0.80 -6.39
C LEU A 31 11.56 -0.83 -7.58
N LEU A 32 10.74 0.20 -7.69
CA LEU A 32 9.80 0.45 -8.77
C LEU A 32 10.47 1.32 -9.83
N ARG A 33 10.83 0.73 -10.98
CA ARG A 33 11.50 1.45 -12.07
C ARG A 33 10.55 1.91 -13.18
N GLY A 34 9.32 1.38 -13.21
CA GLY A 34 8.27 1.69 -14.18
C GLY A 34 7.14 0.66 -14.12
N GLY A 35 5.93 1.04 -14.54
CA GLY A 35 4.76 0.15 -14.58
C GLY A 35 4.12 -0.15 -13.21
N ALA A 36 4.59 0.46 -12.12
CA ALA A 36 4.05 0.25 -10.79
C ALA A 36 2.55 0.58 -10.72
N ARG A 37 1.83 -0.20 -9.93
CA ARG A 37 0.38 -0.09 -9.80
C ARG A 37 0.01 0.53 -8.47
N SER A 38 -1.04 1.34 -8.46
CA SER A 38 -1.62 1.81 -7.20
C SER A 38 -2.12 0.62 -6.39
N ALA A 39 -1.65 0.53 -5.15
CA ALA A 39 -2.08 -0.45 -4.16
C ALA A 39 -3.12 0.12 -3.18
N GLY A 40 -3.51 1.39 -3.38
CA GLY A 40 -4.46 2.11 -2.53
C GLY A 40 -3.79 3.11 -1.58
N ARG A 41 -4.55 3.58 -0.60
CA ARG A 41 -4.12 4.61 0.35
C ARG A 41 -3.61 3.97 1.64
N ALA A 42 -2.32 4.14 1.92
CA ALA A 42 -1.75 3.87 3.23
C ALA A 42 -2.23 4.95 4.19
N GLU A 43 -2.89 4.55 5.27
CA GLU A 43 -3.44 5.49 6.24
C GLU A 43 -2.45 5.78 7.37
N GLY A 44 -2.45 7.02 7.86
CA GLY A 44 -1.68 7.41 9.03
C GLY A 44 -1.81 8.89 9.36
N CYS A 45 -1.43 9.25 10.59
CA CYS A 45 -1.49 10.63 11.06
C CYS A 45 -0.31 10.97 11.99
N SER A 46 -0.04 12.27 12.12
CA SER A 46 0.87 12.82 13.13
C SER A 46 0.19 13.99 13.83
N GLY A 47 -0.30 13.76 15.04
CA GLY A 47 -1.17 14.70 15.75
C GLY A 47 -2.43 14.97 14.92
N ALA A 48 -2.67 16.23 14.57
CA ALA A 48 -3.81 16.64 13.76
C ALA A 48 -3.57 16.56 12.23
N HIS A 49 -2.37 16.17 11.78
CA HIS A 49 -2.03 16.11 10.37
C HIS A 49 -2.33 14.73 9.78
N ASP A 50 -3.12 14.69 8.71
CA ASP A 50 -3.29 13.49 7.87
C ASP A 50 -2.03 13.27 7.03
N LEU A 51 -1.39 12.12 7.24
CA LEU A 51 -0.20 11.70 6.49
C LEU A 51 -0.53 10.58 5.51
N SER A 52 -1.81 10.29 5.30
CA SER A 52 -2.23 9.21 4.43
C SER A 52 -1.82 9.52 2.98
N ILE A 53 -1.21 8.54 2.33
CA ILE A 53 -0.62 8.66 0.99
C ILE A 53 -1.06 7.51 0.10
N GLU A 54 -1.07 7.74 -1.20
CA GLU A 54 -1.15 6.64 -2.16
C GLU A 54 0.18 5.88 -2.15
N VAL A 55 0.11 4.55 -2.14
CA VAL A 55 1.28 3.67 -2.23
C VAL A 55 1.16 2.73 -3.41
N TYR A 56 2.32 2.23 -3.85
CA TYR A 56 2.41 1.47 -5.08
C TYR A 56 2.92 0.05 -4.84
N GLU A 57 2.47 -0.88 -5.68
CA GLU A 57 2.95 -2.25 -5.74
C GLU A 57 3.61 -2.58 -7.08
N CYS A 58 4.26 -3.73 -7.11
CA CYS A 58 4.81 -4.31 -8.33
C CYS A 58 3.75 -4.48 -9.41
N ASP A 59 4.21 -4.50 -10.67
CA ASP A 59 3.45 -5.04 -11.79
C ASP A 59 4.30 -6.13 -12.47
N PRO A 60 3.83 -7.40 -12.50
CA PRO A 60 2.54 -7.91 -12.01
C PRO A 60 2.35 -7.79 -10.47
N PRO A 61 1.11 -7.96 -9.93
CA PRO A 61 0.80 -7.77 -8.51
C PRO A 61 1.78 -8.49 -7.58
N CYS A 62 2.13 -7.81 -6.48
CA CYS A 62 3.20 -8.28 -5.62
C CYS A 62 2.82 -9.63 -4.98
N PRO A 63 3.68 -10.66 -5.01
CA PRO A 63 3.37 -11.95 -4.39
C PRO A 63 3.29 -11.89 -2.86
N LYS A 64 3.84 -10.83 -2.23
CA LYS A 64 3.70 -10.57 -0.80
C LYS A 64 2.43 -9.78 -0.45
N ARG A 65 1.65 -9.37 -1.46
CA ARG A 65 0.33 -8.78 -1.23
C ARG A 65 -0.55 -9.84 -0.55
N PRO A 66 -1.19 -9.53 0.58
CA PRO A 66 -2.10 -10.46 1.22
C PRO A 66 -3.23 -10.82 0.27
N ALA A 67 -3.72 -12.06 0.34
CA ALA A 67 -4.98 -12.42 -0.32
C ALA A 67 -6.14 -11.67 0.36
N GLU A 68 -7.18 -11.32 -0.38
CA GLU A 68 -8.41 -10.80 0.21
C GLU A 68 -8.94 -11.84 1.20
N ILE A 69 -9.02 -11.50 2.49
CA ILE A 69 -9.57 -12.38 3.51
C ILE A 69 -11.06 -12.05 3.60
N GLU A 70 -11.92 -12.95 3.12
CA GLU A 70 -13.35 -12.89 3.44
C GLU A 70 -13.51 -13.11 4.95
N PRO A 71 -14.21 -12.24 5.70
CA PRO A 71 -14.53 -12.51 7.09
C PRO A 71 -15.54 -13.68 7.18
N GLU A 72 -15.27 -14.66 8.05
CA GLU A 72 -16.22 -15.72 8.45
C GLU A 72 -17.48 -15.16 9.13
#